data_AF-A0AAD9PFH2-F1
#
_entry.id   AF-A0AAD9PFH2-F1
#
_cell.length_a   1.000
_cell.length_b   1.000
_cell.length_c   1.000
_cell.angle_alpha   90.00
_cell.angle_beta   90.00
_cell.angle_gamma   90.00
#
_symmetry.space_group_name_H-M   'P 1'
#
loop_
_entity.id
_entity.type
_entity.pdbx_description
1 polymer ?
#
loop_
_entity_poly.entity_id
_entity_poly.type
_entity_poly.pdbx_seq_one_letter_code
_entity_poly.pdbx_strand_id
1 'polypeptide(L)'
;MVYVSYSFRRYLRCSRQFTREFLKELDAIPARVLAIVCDGQKGHSARLLGVSDEFVHHSCKAYGAVATVDRADACSVPTPEVRVHNLTFDLSEYGYDDCRGEDAAPEYFHMKIFGNARYRYLALAVPRNESKLVKVLKVVLDQSVMRNIFQACHNVYKPESEPPISDNCALRLMKFNPRLFEVKLSQRMVNVTYVEDVDIFVVTEGEAARWVNFRSGMNINLALKGLQSLGQFIRLAASAQGEKAIVNALLFKFNHARSNVDEYLRSGLRETMYT
;
A
#
# COMPACT_ATOMS: atom_id res chain seq x y z
N MET A 1 14.04 6.11 -2.85
CA MET A 1 14.59 4.74 -2.86
C MET A 1 15.93 4.82 -2.14
N VAL A 2 16.01 4.24 -0.95
CA VAL A 2 17.15 4.39 -0.02
C VAL A 2 17.41 2.99 0.53
N TYR A 3 18.59 2.45 0.25
CA TYR A 3 19.09 1.25 0.93
C TYR A 3 19.94 1.68 2.11
N VAL A 4 20.00 0.86 3.15
CA VAL A 4 20.88 1.10 4.29
C VAL A 4 21.64 -0.19 4.52
N SER A 5 22.92 -0.21 4.16
CA SER A 5 23.84 -1.22 4.68
C SER A 5 24.42 -0.70 5.98
N TYR A 6 24.17 -1.41 7.08
CA TYR A 6 24.75 -1.11 8.38
C TYR A 6 25.86 -2.14 8.66
N SER A 7 27.11 -1.67 8.69
CA SER A 7 28.21 -2.44 9.28
C SER A 7 28.32 -2.02 10.74
N PHE A 8 28.30 -3.01 11.65
CA PHE A 8 28.27 -2.82 13.11
C PHE A 8 29.51 -2.11 13.71
N ARG A 9 30.38 -1.52 12.89
CA ARG A 9 31.56 -0.77 13.35
C ARG A 9 31.76 0.66 12.86
N ARG A 10 31.11 1.21 11.81
CA ARG A 10 31.14 2.69 11.51
C ARG A 10 30.46 3.22 10.23
N TYR A 11 29.85 2.41 9.35
CA TYR A 11 29.44 2.91 8.02
C TYR A 11 27.96 2.68 7.72
N LEU A 12 27.26 3.77 7.43
CA LEU A 12 25.93 3.79 6.84
C LEU A 12 26.09 4.16 5.36
N ARG A 13 25.89 3.19 4.45
CA ARG A 13 25.97 3.44 3.01
C ARG A 13 24.58 3.35 2.40
N CYS A 14 24.22 4.41 1.69
CA CYS A 14 23.01 4.48 0.90
C CYS A 14 23.38 4.37 -0.59
N SER A 15 22.88 3.34 -1.25
CA SER A 15 22.98 3.19 -2.71
C SER A 15 21.60 3.38 -3.35
N ARG A 16 21.54 3.42 -4.69
CA ARG A 16 20.29 3.48 -5.45
C ARG A 16 19.85 2.13 -6.01
N GLN A 17 20.71 1.10 -5.98
CA GLN A 17 20.40 -0.28 -6.38
C GLN A 17 21.46 -1.23 -5.80
N PHE A 18 21.07 -2.43 -5.37
CA PHE A 18 22.04 -3.51 -5.14
C PHE A 18 22.41 -4.13 -6.49
N THR A 19 23.68 -4.04 -6.88
CA THR A 19 24.22 -4.70 -8.08
C THR A 19 25.11 -5.87 -7.69
N ARG A 20 25.51 -6.71 -8.66
CA ARG A 20 26.43 -7.83 -8.39
C ARG A 20 27.78 -7.35 -7.88
N GLU A 21 28.23 -6.18 -8.32
CA GLU A 21 29.46 -5.53 -7.88
C GLU A 21 29.33 -5.11 -6.42
N PHE A 22 28.17 -4.55 -6.02
CA PHE A 22 27.92 -4.20 -4.64
C PHE A 22 27.89 -5.42 -3.71
N LEU A 23 27.44 -6.59 -4.19
CA LEU A 23 27.51 -7.83 -3.41
C LEU A 23 28.96 -8.21 -3.09
N LYS A 24 29.89 -8.04 -4.04
CA LYS A 24 31.33 -8.26 -3.78
C LYS A 24 31.88 -7.29 -2.74
N GLU A 25 31.40 -6.04 -2.76
CA GLU A 25 31.79 -5.04 -1.75
C GLU A 25 31.25 -5.39 -0.36
N LEU A 26 30.04 -5.97 -0.27
CA LEU A 26 29.48 -6.43 1.01
C LEU A 26 30.23 -7.62 1.59
N ASP A 27 30.58 -8.58 0.74
CA ASP A 27 31.37 -9.77 1.08
C ASP A 27 32.78 -9.39 1.59
N ALA A 28 33.35 -8.32 1.05
CA ALA A 28 34.65 -7.82 1.49
C ALA A 28 34.64 -7.14 2.88
N ILE A 29 33.49 -6.96 3.54
CA ILE A 29 33.41 -6.33 4.86
C ILE A 29 33.75 -7.37 5.94
N PRO A 30 34.85 -7.21 6.72
CA PRO A 30 35.27 -8.19 7.72
C PRO A 30 34.49 -8.03 9.03
N ALA A 31 33.16 -7.92 8.93
CA ALA A 31 32.24 -7.77 10.05
C ALA A 31 30.81 -8.07 9.58
N ARG A 32 29.98 -8.54 10.52
CA ARG A 32 28.55 -8.69 10.30
C ARG A 32 27.92 -7.47 9.65
N VAL A 33 27.15 -7.71 8.60
CA VAL A 33 26.42 -6.67 7.88
C VAL A 33 24.91 -6.87 8.02
N LEU A 34 24.18 -5.78 8.16
CA LEU A 34 22.74 -5.75 7.96
C LEU A 34 22.42 -5.00 6.66
N ALA A 35 21.81 -5.69 5.71
CA ALA A 35 21.27 -5.13 4.47
C ALA A 35 19.76 -4.89 4.62
N ILE A 36 19.34 -3.64 4.47
CA ILE A 36 17.93 -3.25 4.49
C ILE A 36 17.46 -2.95 3.05
N VAL A 37 16.50 -3.73 2.58
CA VAL A 37 15.94 -3.66 1.23
C VAL A 37 14.62 -2.89 1.24
N CYS A 38 14.59 -1.74 0.57
CA CYS A 38 13.45 -0.82 0.51
C CYS A 38 13.18 -0.32 -0.93
N ASP A 39 13.22 -1.23 -1.90
CA ASP A 39 13.14 -0.92 -3.34
C ASP A 39 11.73 -1.01 -3.93
N GLY A 40 10.74 -1.16 -3.07
CA GLY A 40 9.33 -1.13 -3.41
C GLY A 40 8.82 -2.39 -4.10
N GLN A 41 7.59 -2.33 -4.59
CA GLN A 41 6.88 -3.50 -5.12
C GLN A 41 7.59 -4.15 -6.32
N LYS A 42 8.25 -3.36 -7.17
CA LYS A 42 8.97 -3.84 -8.36
C LYS A 42 10.48 -4.00 -8.13
N GLY A 43 10.88 -4.05 -6.86
CA GLY A 43 12.25 -4.25 -6.45
C GLY A 43 12.80 -5.61 -6.85
N HIS A 44 14.11 -5.70 -7.04
CA HIS A 44 14.82 -6.95 -7.34
C HIS A 44 15.96 -7.24 -6.35
N SER A 45 16.26 -6.30 -5.46
CA SER A 45 17.40 -6.40 -4.54
C SER A 45 17.22 -7.51 -3.52
N ALA A 46 15.99 -7.74 -3.04
CA ALA A 46 15.67 -8.84 -2.13
C ALA A 46 16.09 -10.19 -2.73
N ARG A 47 15.70 -10.44 -3.99
CA ARG A 47 16.05 -11.66 -4.73
C ARG A 47 17.56 -11.81 -4.94
N LEU A 48 18.25 -10.71 -5.26
CA LEU A 48 19.71 -10.73 -5.41
C LEU A 48 20.44 -11.08 -4.11
N LEU A 49 19.84 -10.75 -2.96
CA LEU A 49 20.35 -11.04 -1.62
C LEU A 49 19.82 -12.36 -1.03
N GLY A 50 19.23 -13.23 -1.86
CA GLY A 50 18.77 -14.56 -1.43
C GLY A 50 17.42 -14.58 -0.71
N VAL A 51 16.65 -13.49 -0.74
CA VAL A 51 15.28 -13.46 -0.19
C VAL A 51 14.27 -13.81 -1.30
N SER A 52 13.37 -14.77 -1.03
CA SER A 52 12.32 -15.19 -1.99
C SER A 52 11.43 -14.03 -2.42
N ASP A 53 11.04 -14.01 -3.70
CA ASP A 53 10.13 -13.02 -4.32
C ASP A 53 8.65 -13.42 -4.31
N GLU A 54 8.31 -14.35 -3.43
CA GLU A 54 6.95 -14.86 -3.27
C GLU A 54 6.16 -14.04 -2.24
N PHE A 55 4.89 -13.79 -2.59
CA PHE A 55 3.97 -13.00 -1.78
C PHE A 55 2.73 -13.81 -1.42
N VAL A 56 2.30 -13.67 -0.16
CA VAL A 56 0.97 -14.09 0.28
C VAL A 56 0.02 -12.92 0.12
N HIS A 57 -1.14 -13.18 -0.46
CA HIS A 57 -2.20 -12.19 -0.61
C HIS A 57 -3.32 -12.46 0.38
N HIS A 58 -3.61 -11.47 1.21
CA HIS A 58 -4.69 -11.50 2.19
C HIS A 58 -5.84 -10.63 1.72
N SER A 59 -7.06 -11.17 1.75
CA SER A 59 -8.27 -10.38 1.48
C SER A 59 -8.53 -9.42 2.63
N CYS A 60 -8.72 -8.14 2.32
CA CYS A 60 -9.18 -7.14 3.30
C CYS A 60 -10.71 -7.14 3.45
N LYS A 61 -11.42 -8.14 2.90
CA LYS A 61 -12.88 -8.28 2.95
C LYS A 61 -13.61 -7.01 2.48
N ALA A 62 -13.09 -6.39 1.43
CA ALA A 62 -13.67 -5.20 0.82
C ALA A 62 -13.42 -5.17 -0.68
N TYR A 63 -14.27 -4.46 -1.39
CA TYR A 63 -14.03 -4.04 -2.76
C TYR A 63 -13.74 -2.55 -2.79
N GLY A 64 -12.93 -2.12 -3.75
CA GLY A 64 -12.62 -0.71 -3.89
C GLY A 64 -12.22 -0.32 -5.30
N ALA A 65 -12.15 0.98 -5.52
CA ALA A 65 -11.60 1.60 -6.71
C ALA A 65 -10.88 2.88 -6.30
N VAL A 66 -9.87 3.28 -7.07
CA VAL A 66 -9.19 4.55 -6.85
C VAL A 66 -9.21 5.40 -8.11
N ALA A 67 -9.20 6.71 -7.91
CA ALA A 67 -8.95 7.69 -8.96
C ALA A 67 -7.92 8.72 -8.51
N THR A 68 -7.24 9.32 -9.47
CA THR A 68 -6.30 10.41 -9.26
C THR A 68 -6.50 11.48 -10.31
N VAL A 69 -6.36 12.73 -9.92
CA VAL A 69 -6.39 13.89 -10.82
C VAL A 69 -5.12 14.70 -10.62
N ASP A 70 -4.42 14.99 -11.71
CA ASP A 70 -3.22 15.83 -11.73
C ASP A 70 -3.50 17.14 -12.47
N ARG A 71 -3.65 18.23 -11.71
CA ARG A 71 -3.89 19.59 -12.19
C ARG A 71 -2.56 20.34 -12.22
N ALA A 72 -1.83 20.23 -13.33
CA ALA A 72 -0.48 20.79 -13.45
C ALA A 72 -0.41 22.31 -13.21
N ASP A 73 -1.51 23.01 -13.43
CA ASP A 73 -1.75 24.43 -13.24
C ASP A 73 -2.02 24.83 -11.78
N ALA A 74 -2.35 23.88 -10.91
CA ALA A 74 -2.60 24.13 -9.50
C ALA A 74 -1.32 24.12 -8.65
N CYS A 75 -1.31 24.92 -7.58
CA CYS A 75 -0.24 24.90 -6.60
C CYS A 75 -0.23 23.59 -5.81
N SER A 76 0.96 23.11 -5.45
CA SER A 76 1.13 21.90 -4.61
C SER A 76 0.93 22.21 -3.12
N VAL A 77 -0.24 22.76 -2.76
CA VAL A 77 -0.59 23.10 -1.37
C VAL A 77 -1.39 21.95 -0.74
N PRO A 78 -1.00 21.44 0.46
CA PRO A 78 -1.75 20.42 1.16
C PRO A 78 -3.22 20.81 1.33
N THR A 79 -4.11 19.88 1.01
CA THR A 79 -5.56 20.05 1.16
C THR A 79 -6.07 19.15 2.28
N PRO A 80 -7.07 19.59 3.07
CA PRO A 80 -7.70 18.73 4.06
C PRO A 80 -8.19 17.42 3.44
N GLU A 81 -8.04 16.34 4.20
CA GLU A 81 -8.64 15.06 3.89
C GLU A 81 -10.14 15.12 4.15
N VAL A 82 -10.93 14.63 3.20
CA VAL A 82 -12.38 14.52 3.32
C VAL A 82 -12.74 13.04 3.34
N ARG A 83 -13.54 12.62 4.34
CA ARG A 83 -14.13 11.28 4.42
C ARG A 83 -15.63 11.40 4.34
N VAL A 84 -16.23 10.55 3.52
CA VAL A 84 -17.66 10.50 3.30
C VAL A 84 -18.10 9.06 3.42
N HIS A 85 -19.19 8.83 4.13
CA HIS A 85 -19.69 7.51 4.45
C HIS A 85 -21.13 7.38 4.01
N ASN A 86 -21.59 6.14 3.87
CA ASN A 86 -22.96 5.81 3.52
C ASN A 86 -23.41 6.39 2.17
N LEU A 87 -22.49 6.42 1.21
CA LEU A 87 -22.78 6.82 -0.16
C LEU A 87 -23.58 5.73 -0.87
N THR A 88 -24.60 6.16 -1.61
CA THR A 88 -25.38 5.33 -2.53
C THR A 88 -25.23 5.88 -3.94
N PHE A 89 -25.29 4.99 -4.94
CA PHE A 89 -25.19 5.38 -6.34
C PHE A 89 -26.46 4.99 -7.08
N ASP A 90 -27.04 5.96 -7.78
CA ASP A 90 -28.09 5.72 -8.75
C ASP A 90 -27.45 5.51 -10.12
N LEU A 91 -27.61 4.31 -10.68
CA LEU A 91 -27.10 3.95 -12.00
C LEU A 91 -28.23 3.65 -12.99
N SER A 92 -29.45 4.11 -12.71
CA SER A 92 -30.61 3.96 -13.60
C SER A 92 -30.33 4.48 -15.02
N GLU A 93 -29.63 5.61 -15.15
CA GLU A 93 -29.23 6.18 -16.44
C GLU A 93 -28.33 5.25 -17.30
N TYR A 94 -27.71 4.23 -16.69
CA TYR A 94 -26.90 3.23 -17.38
C TYR A 94 -27.65 1.89 -17.59
N GLY A 95 -28.97 1.87 -17.34
CA GLY A 95 -29.81 0.68 -17.47
C GLY A 95 -29.73 -0.28 -16.28
N TYR A 96 -29.30 0.20 -15.11
CA TYR A 96 -29.20 -0.60 -13.88
C TYR A 96 -30.31 -0.30 -12.86
N ASP A 97 -31.55 -0.15 -13.35
CA ASP A 97 -32.74 0.24 -12.57
C ASP A 97 -33.04 -0.71 -11.39
N ASP A 98 -32.64 -1.98 -11.54
CA ASP A 98 -33.03 -3.09 -10.67
C ASP A 98 -32.12 -3.29 -9.43
N CYS A 99 -31.19 -2.35 -9.19
CA CYS A 99 -30.24 -2.42 -8.07
C CYS A 99 -30.86 -1.98 -6.72
N ARG A 100 -32.04 -1.36 -6.73
CA ARG A 100 -32.74 -0.81 -5.53
C ARG A 100 -33.84 -1.73 -4.97
N GLY A 101 -33.70 -3.04 -5.06
CA GLY A 101 -34.70 -3.96 -4.52
C GLY A 101 -34.96 -3.72 -3.03
N GLU A 102 -36.24 -3.72 -2.61
CA GLU A 102 -36.70 -3.37 -1.25
C GLU A 102 -36.09 -4.27 -0.14
N ASP A 103 -35.57 -5.45 -0.49
CA ASP A 103 -34.91 -6.41 0.41
C ASP A 103 -33.36 -6.38 0.35
N ALA A 104 -32.75 -5.43 -0.38
CA ALA A 104 -31.30 -5.37 -0.50
C ALA A 104 -30.68 -4.73 0.75
N ALA A 105 -29.79 -5.48 1.42
CA ALA A 105 -28.98 -4.94 2.52
C ALA A 105 -28.32 -3.62 2.08
N PRO A 106 -28.36 -2.56 2.90
CA PRO A 106 -27.98 -1.24 2.46
C PRO A 106 -26.51 -1.19 2.05
N GLU A 107 -26.28 -0.58 0.88
CA GLU A 107 -24.99 -0.49 0.22
C GLU A 107 -24.30 0.80 0.65
N TYR A 108 -23.46 0.74 1.67
CA TYR A 108 -22.75 1.91 2.15
C TYR A 108 -21.35 1.97 1.56
N PHE A 109 -21.22 2.72 0.47
CA PHE A 109 -19.91 3.09 -0.03
C PHE A 109 -19.28 4.16 0.85
N HIS A 110 -17.97 4.09 0.98
CA HIS A 110 -17.17 5.05 1.71
C HIS A 110 -16.15 5.66 0.76
N MET A 111 -16.12 6.99 0.70
CA MET A 111 -15.18 7.75 -0.12
C MET A 111 -14.20 8.48 0.78
N LYS A 112 -12.96 8.55 0.31
CA LYS A 112 -11.92 9.39 0.89
C LYS A 112 -11.27 10.22 -0.22
N ILE A 113 -11.20 11.53 -0.01
CA ILE A 113 -10.53 12.48 -0.90
C ILE A 113 -9.33 13.07 -0.15
N PHE A 114 -8.13 12.91 -0.70
CA PHE A 114 -6.89 13.34 -0.03
C PHE A 114 -5.80 13.75 -1.03
N GLY A 115 -4.70 14.29 -0.51
CA GLY A 115 -3.57 14.77 -1.31
C GLY A 115 -3.40 16.28 -1.22
N ASN A 116 -3.06 16.91 -2.34
CA ASN A 116 -2.88 18.35 -2.43
C ASN A 116 -3.68 18.91 -3.62
N ALA A 117 -3.78 20.23 -3.74
CA ALA A 117 -4.64 20.87 -4.75
C ALA A 117 -4.25 20.51 -6.21
N ARG A 118 -3.00 20.10 -6.44
CA ARG A 118 -2.49 19.59 -7.72
C ARG A 118 -2.75 18.10 -7.92
N TYR A 119 -2.40 17.28 -6.92
CA TYR A 119 -2.50 15.83 -6.96
C TYR A 119 -3.58 15.36 -5.99
N ARG A 120 -4.78 15.15 -6.52
CA ARG A 120 -5.91 14.64 -5.74
C ARG A 120 -6.06 13.15 -5.92
N TYR A 121 -6.29 12.46 -4.82
CA TYR A 121 -6.56 11.03 -4.75
C TYR A 121 -7.98 10.83 -4.23
N LEU A 122 -8.72 9.96 -4.90
CA LEU A 122 -10.04 9.51 -4.50
C LEU A 122 -9.98 8.01 -4.28
N ALA A 123 -10.44 7.57 -3.13
CA ALA A 123 -10.50 6.16 -2.77
C ALA A 123 -11.95 5.83 -2.42
N LEU A 124 -12.55 4.93 -3.18
CA LEU A 124 -13.89 4.41 -2.97
C LEU A 124 -13.77 2.99 -2.44
N ALA A 125 -14.41 2.69 -1.32
CA ALA A 125 -14.43 1.37 -0.71
C ALA A 125 -15.84 0.97 -0.31
N VAL A 126 -16.12 -0.33 -0.38
CA VAL A 126 -17.34 -0.94 0.15
C VAL A 126 -16.97 -2.24 0.84
N PRO A 127 -17.47 -2.48 2.07
CA PRO A 127 -17.32 -3.78 2.72
C PRO A 127 -17.79 -4.90 1.78
N ARG A 128 -17.13 -6.06 1.81
CA ARG A 128 -17.49 -7.17 0.93
C ARG A 128 -18.93 -7.58 1.19
N ASN A 129 -19.78 -7.33 0.20
CA ASN A 129 -21.16 -7.77 0.15
C ASN A 129 -21.44 -8.34 -1.26
N GLU A 130 -22.57 -9.01 -1.42
CA GLU A 130 -22.99 -9.61 -2.69
C GLU A 130 -24.14 -8.83 -3.35
N SER A 131 -24.15 -7.51 -3.09
CA SER A 131 -25.18 -6.62 -3.58
C SER A 131 -25.17 -6.53 -5.11
N LYS A 132 -26.34 -6.27 -5.70
CA LYS A 132 -26.47 -6.17 -7.17
C LYS A 132 -25.57 -5.05 -7.70
N LEU A 133 -25.53 -3.90 -7.04
CA LEU A 133 -24.70 -2.77 -7.46
C LEU A 133 -23.21 -3.11 -7.41
N VAL A 134 -22.74 -3.77 -6.35
CA VAL A 134 -21.32 -4.17 -6.25
C VAL A 134 -20.97 -5.19 -7.33
N LYS A 135 -21.88 -6.12 -7.64
CA LYS A 135 -21.69 -7.07 -8.76
C LYS A 135 -21.60 -6.33 -10.10
N VAL A 136 -22.49 -5.39 -10.37
CA VAL A 136 -22.48 -4.53 -11.55
C VAL A 136 -21.15 -3.79 -11.67
N LEU A 137 -20.73 -3.07 -10.62
CA LEU A 137 -19.50 -2.27 -10.63
C LEU A 137 -18.21 -3.10 -10.71
N LYS A 138 -18.25 -4.40 -10.41
CA LYS A 138 -17.13 -5.34 -10.64
C LYS A 138 -16.99 -5.75 -12.11
N VAL A 139 -18.10 -5.79 -12.85
CA VAL A 139 -18.14 -6.27 -14.24
C VAL A 139 -18.51 -5.19 -15.26
N VAL A 140 -18.67 -3.94 -14.80
CA VAL A 140 -19.11 -2.82 -15.64
C VAL A 140 -18.26 -2.72 -16.91
N LEU A 141 -18.95 -2.70 -18.05
CA LEU A 141 -18.34 -2.66 -19.37
C LEU A 141 -18.06 -1.23 -19.81
N ASP A 142 -18.99 -0.32 -19.52
CA ASP A 142 -18.78 1.10 -19.75
C ASP A 142 -17.89 1.69 -18.64
N GLN A 143 -16.65 1.99 -19.00
CA GLN A 143 -15.66 2.58 -18.10
C GLN A 143 -16.03 4.01 -17.69
N SER A 144 -16.93 4.67 -18.42
CA SER A 144 -17.41 6.02 -18.12
C SER A 144 -18.11 6.08 -16.75
N VAL A 145 -18.79 5.00 -16.34
CA VAL A 145 -19.52 4.89 -15.06
C VAL A 145 -18.61 5.23 -13.88
N MET A 146 -17.45 4.57 -13.77
CA MET A 146 -16.54 4.80 -12.64
C MET A 146 -15.94 6.21 -12.65
N ARG A 147 -15.60 6.75 -13.83
CA ARG A 147 -15.14 8.13 -13.97
C ARG A 147 -16.21 9.12 -13.48
N ASN A 148 -17.45 8.92 -13.90
CA ASN A 148 -18.57 9.79 -13.57
C ASN A 148 -18.90 9.71 -12.07
N ILE A 149 -18.83 8.52 -11.45
CA ILE A 149 -18.93 8.35 -9.98
C ILE A 149 -17.84 9.17 -9.28
N PHE A 150 -16.57 9.03 -9.66
CA PHE A 150 -15.48 9.77 -9.01
C PHE A 150 -15.61 11.28 -9.21
N GLN A 151 -15.98 11.72 -10.40
CA GLN A 151 -16.19 13.13 -10.72
C GLN A 151 -17.36 13.71 -9.91
N ALA A 152 -18.50 13.02 -9.86
CA ALA A 152 -19.66 13.45 -9.10
C ALA A 152 -19.34 13.53 -7.60
N CYS A 153 -18.75 12.46 -7.03
CA CYS A 153 -18.33 12.46 -5.63
C CYS A 153 -17.33 13.59 -5.32
N HIS A 154 -16.33 13.81 -6.18
CA HIS A 154 -15.43 14.93 -6.00
C HIS A 154 -16.18 16.26 -5.96
N ASN A 155 -17.04 16.51 -6.95
CA ASN A 155 -17.69 17.82 -7.10
C ASN A 155 -18.68 18.12 -5.98
N VAL A 156 -19.30 17.08 -5.41
CA VAL A 156 -20.22 17.20 -4.27
C VAL A 156 -19.46 17.41 -2.95
N TYR A 157 -18.34 16.70 -2.73
CA TYR A 157 -17.70 16.64 -1.41
C TYR A 157 -16.34 17.34 -1.31
N LYS A 158 -15.84 17.94 -2.39
CA LYS A 158 -14.62 18.76 -2.35
C LYS A 158 -14.78 19.94 -1.36
N PRO A 159 -13.68 20.45 -0.81
CA PRO A 159 -13.69 21.75 -0.12
C PRO A 159 -14.21 22.87 -1.04
N GLU A 160 -14.84 23.90 -0.46
CA GLU A 160 -15.35 25.06 -1.21
C GLU A 160 -14.26 25.78 -1.99
N SER A 161 -13.04 25.84 -1.44
CA SER A 161 -11.87 26.47 -2.05
C SER A 161 -11.32 25.71 -3.27
N GLU A 162 -11.72 24.45 -3.47
CA GLU A 162 -11.24 23.62 -4.56
C GLU A 162 -12.17 23.74 -5.77
N PRO A 163 -11.68 23.93 -7.01
CA PRO A 163 -12.55 23.96 -8.19
C PRO A 163 -13.17 22.58 -8.50
N PRO A 164 -14.37 22.53 -9.09
CA PRO A 164 -14.95 21.28 -9.55
C PRO A 164 -14.12 20.69 -10.71
N ILE A 165 -14.16 19.37 -10.84
CA ILE A 165 -13.66 18.64 -12.00
C ILE A 165 -14.72 18.73 -13.10
N SER A 166 -14.40 19.44 -14.19
CA SER A 166 -15.21 19.44 -15.41
C SER A 166 -15.03 18.15 -16.21
N ASP A 167 -15.96 17.87 -17.13
CA ASP A 167 -15.90 16.66 -17.96
C ASP A 167 -14.62 16.58 -18.79
N ASN A 168 -14.20 17.71 -19.37
CA ASN A 168 -12.95 17.79 -20.12
C ASN A 168 -11.73 17.51 -19.22
N CYS A 169 -11.75 17.98 -17.98
CA CYS A 169 -10.70 17.69 -17.00
C CYS A 169 -10.71 16.20 -16.63
N ALA A 170 -11.88 15.62 -16.36
CA ALA A 170 -12.02 14.20 -16.05
C ALA A 170 -11.52 13.31 -17.20
N LEU A 171 -11.88 13.64 -18.45
CA LEU A 171 -11.47 12.88 -19.64
C LEU A 171 -9.95 12.91 -19.88
N ARG A 172 -9.30 14.05 -19.62
CA ARG A 172 -7.88 14.24 -19.95
C ARG A 172 -6.93 13.90 -18.82
N LEU A 173 -7.32 14.18 -17.57
CA LEU A 173 -6.41 14.20 -16.42
C LEU A 173 -6.76 13.16 -15.36
N MET A 174 -7.98 12.61 -15.34
CA MET A 174 -8.36 11.60 -14.37
C MET A 174 -7.83 10.22 -14.78
N LYS A 175 -7.03 9.61 -13.91
CA LYS A 175 -6.70 8.18 -13.99
C LYS A 175 -7.52 7.46 -12.94
N PHE A 176 -8.26 6.43 -13.32
CA PHE A 176 -9.16 5.73 -12.42
C PHE A 176 -9.20 4.24 -12.72
N ASN A 177 -9.64 3.44 -11.75
CA ASN A 177 -9.97 2.05 -12.00
C ASN A 177 -11.35 1.95 -12.68
N PRO A 178 -11.46 1.26 -13.83
CA PRO A 178 -12.72 1.16 -14.57
C PRO A 178 -13.75 0.27 -13.88
N ARG A 179 -13.36 -0.48 -12.84
CA ARG A 179 -14.20 -1.43 -12.09
C ARG A 179 -13.74 -1.51 -10.64
N LEU A 180 -14.62 -2.00 -9.77
CA LEU A 180 -14.23 -2.40 -8.43
C LEU A 180 -13.30 -3.62 -8.46
N PHE A 181 -12.27 -3.60 -7.63
CA PHE A 181 -11.36 -4.72 -7.41
C PHE A 181 -11.37 -5.16 -5.94
N GLU A 182 -10.99 -6.41 -5.69
CA GLU A 182 -10.81 -6.89 -4.31
C GLU A 182 -9.60 -6.21 -3.67
N VAL A 183 -9.82 -5.56 -2.52
CA VAL A 183 -8.76 -4.95 -1.73
C VAL A 183 -7.96 -6.06 -1.05
N LYS A 184 -6.67 -6.11 -1.33
CA LYS A 184 -5.73 -7.12 -0.86
C LYS A 184 -4.50 -6.48 -0.24
N LEU A 185 -4.09 -7.02 0.91
CA LEU A 185 -2.78 -6.80 1.51
C LEU A 185 -1.85 -7.92 1.04
N SER A 186 -0.75 -7.54 0.39
CA SER A 186 0.31 -8.46 -0.01
C SER A 186 1.44 -8.38 1.00
N GLN A 187 1.93 -9.54 1.47
CA GLN A 187 3.10 -9.65 2.33
C GLN A 187 4.11 -10.61 1.70
N ARG A 188 5.39 -10.29 1.77
CA ARG A 188 6.45 -11.21 1.35
C ARG A 188 6.47 -12.40 2.29
N MET A 189 6.59 -13.63 1.77
CA MET A 189 6.63 -14.85 2.60
C MET A 189 7.84 -14.85 3.54
N VAL A 190 8.99 -14.44 3.01
CA VAL A 190 10.24 -14.30 3.77
C VAL A 190 10.64 -12.83 3.74
N ASN A 191 10.53 -12.14 4.87
CA ASN A 191 10.88 -10.73 4.98
C ASN A 191 12.26 -10.49 5.65
N VAL A 192 12.88 -11.55 6.15
CA VAL A 192 14.17 -11.53 6.83
C VAL A 192 14.89 -12.86 6.59
N THR A 193 16.20 -12.81 6.33
CA THR A 193 17.05 -14.00 6.22
C THR A 193 18.47 -13.69 6.72
N TYR A 194 19.25 -14.74 6.93
CA TYR A 194 20.67 -14.66 7.25
C TYR A 194 21.45 -15.53 6.26
N VAL A 195 22.52 -14.97 5.70
CA VAL A 195 23.42 -15.65 4.77
C VAL A 195 24.71 -15.94 5.52
N GLU A 196 24.93 -17.22 5.84
CA GLU A 196 26.00 -17.66 6.74
C GLU A 196 27.40 -17.46 6.14
N ASP A 197 27.59 -17.80 4.87
CA ASP A 197 28.89 -17.73 4.18
C ASP A 197 29.53 -16.34 4.23
N VAL A 198 28.71 -15.29 4.31
CA VAL A 198 29.13 -13.89 4.25
C VAL A 198 28.77 -13.09 5.51
N ASP A 199 28.18 -13.74 6.54
CA ASP A 199 27.73 -13.11 7.79
C ASP A 199 26.82 -11.89 7.57
N ILE A 200 25.82 -12.02 6.68
CA ILE A 200 24.90 -10.93 6.32
C ILE A 200 23.47 -11.24 6.77
N PHE A 201 22.88 -10.34 7.55
CA PHE A 201 21.44 -10.27 7.73
C PHE A 201 20.81 -9.45 6.62
N VAL A 202 19.74 -9.96 6.02
CA VAL A 202 18.97 -9.24 5.01
C VAL A 202 17.55 -9.08 5.51
N VAL A 203 17.03 -7.85 5.47
CA VAL A 203 15.65 -7.54 5.86
C VAL A 203 14.99 -6.67 4.80
N THR A 204 13.74 -7.00 4.46
CA THR A 204 12.93 -6.17 3.56
C THR A 204 12.02 -5.27 4.37
N GLU A 205 11.88 -4.01 3.96
CA GLU A 205 10.98 -3.03 4.58
C GLU A 205 10.19 -2.20 3.57
N GLY A 206 9.14 -1.54 4.07
CA GLY A 206 8.21 -0.77 3.24
C GLY A 206 7.50 -1.65 2.21
N GLU A 207 7.31 -1.10 1.00
CA GLU A 207 6.64 -1.79 -0.10
C GLU A 207 7.42 -3.02 -0.63
N ALA A 208 8.71 -3.17 -0.31
CA ALA A 208 9.44 -4.40 -0.65
C ALA A 208 9.01 -5.57 0.26
N ALA A 209 8.52 -5.28 1.46
CA ALA A 209 8.04 -6.27 2.43
C ALA A 209 6.53 -6.51 2.32
N ARG A 210 5.75 -5.45 2.18
CA ARG A 210 4.28 -5.50 2.19
C ARG A 210 3.65 -4.25 1.59
N TRP A 211 2.50 -4.39 0.96
CA TRP A 211 1.73 -3.27 0.42
C TRP A 211 0.26 -3.65 0.26
N VAL A 212 -0.60 -2.63 0.18
CA VAL A 212 -2.02 -2.80 -0.11
C VAL A 212 -2.26 -2.31 -1.53
N ASN A 213 -3.03 -3.05 -2.33
CA ASN A 213 -3.37 -2.66 -3.71
C ASN A 213 -4.40 -1.51 -3.79
N PHE A 214 -4.71 -0.86 -2.67
CA PHE A 214 -5.73 0.17 -2.53
C PHE A 214 -5.12 1.40 -1.87
N ARG A 215 -5.13 2.54 -2.59
CA ARG A 215 -4.48 3.77 -2.15
C ARG A 215 -5.41 4.59 -1.25
N SER A 216 -5.46 4.27 0.04
CA SER A 216 -6.18 5.04 1.05
C SER A 216 -5.33 6.13 1.74
N GLY A 217 -4.09 6.36 1.26
CA GLY A 217 -3.14 7.31 1.85
C GLY A 217 -2.32 6.74 3.02
N MET A 218 -2.42 5.44 3.29
CA MET A 218 -1.86 4.80 4.51
C MET A 218 -0.69 3.86 4.25
N ASN A 219 -0.25 3.73 3.00
CA ASN A 219 0.87 2.87 2.64
C ASN A 219 2.16 3.28 3.39
N ILE A 220 2.37 4.59 3.58
CA ILE A 220 3.50 5.11 4.35
C ILE A 220 3.39 4.70 5.82
N ASN A 221 2.21 4.83 6.43
CA ASN A 221 1.98 4.42 7.81
C ASN A 221 2.26 2.93 8.01
N LEU A 222 1.81 2.08 7.08
CA LEU A 222 2.10 0.64 7.10
C LEU A 222 3.61 0.36 6.99
N ALA A 223 4.32 1.10 6.13
CA ALA A 223 5.78 1.02 6.03
C ALA A 223 6.47 1.45 7.33
N LEU A 224 6.04 2.55 7.94
CA LEU A 224 6.60 3.05 9.20
C LEU A 224 6.42 2.08 10.37
N LYS A 225 5.29 1.38 10.47
CA LYS A 225 5.08 0.31 11.47
C LYS A 225 6.12 -0.80 11.36
N GLY A 226 6.61 -1.09 10.15
CA GLY A 226 7.70 -2.04 9.95
C GLY A 226 9.02 -1.62 10.56
N LEU A 227 9.33 -0.32 10.51
CA LEU A 227 10.56 0.27 11.03
C LEU A 227 10.62 0.29 12.56
N GLN A 228 9.47 0.23 13.25
CA GLN A 228 9.40 0.32 14.72
C GLN A 228 10.23 -0.77 15.43
N SER A 229 10.31 -1.98 14.87
CA SER A 229 11.13 -3.07 15.45
C SER A 229 12.59 -3.03 15.04
N LEU A 230 12.97 -2.18 14.09
CA LEU A 230 14.30 -2.21 13.47
C LEU A 230 15.41 -1.94 14.48
N GLY A 231 15.23 -1.01 15.41
CA GLY A 231 16.24 -0.71 16.43
C GLY A 231 16.56 -1.90 17.34
N GLN A 232 15.55 -2.67 17.75
CA GLN A 232 15.75 -3.88 18.55
C GLN A 232 16.33 -5.01 17.70
N PHE A 233 15.85 -5.19 16.48
CA PHE A 233 16.39 -6.18 15.55
C PHE A 233 17.87 -5.96 15.26
N ILE A 234 18.29 -4.71 15.01
CA ILE A 234 19.69 -4.33 14.82
C ILE A 234 20.52 -4.78 16.03
N ARG A 235 20.07 -4.51 17.26
CA ARG A 235 20.81 -4.96 18.46
C ARG A 235 20.92 -6.48 18.53
N LEU A 236 19.83 -7.20 18.30
CA LEU A 236 19.82 -8.67 18.32
C LEU A 236 20.75 -9.25 17.23
N ALA A 237 20.70 -8.72 16.01
CA ALA A 237 21.58 -9.13 14.92
C ALA A 237 23.05 -8.83 15.23
N ALA A 238 23.36 -7.67 15.83
CA ALA A 238 24.71 -7.28 16.25
C ALA A 238 25.34 -8.30 17.20
N SER A 239 24.56 -8.69 18.22
CA SER A 239 25.03 -9.47 19.36
C SER A 239 24.82 -10.97 19.20
N ALA A 240 24.18 -11.41 18.11
CA ALA A 240 23.85 -12.81 17.91
C ALA A 240 25.12 -13.67 17.77
N GLN A 241 25.44 -14.44 18.81
CA GLN A 241 26.53 -15.42 18.73
C GLN A 241 25.96 -16.83 18.65
N GLY A 242 26.39 -17.55 17.60
CA GLY A 242 25.89 -18.89 17.28
C GLY A 242 24.50 -18.92 16.67
N GLU A 243 24.14 -20.09 16.15
CA GLU A 243 22.92 -20.34 15.38
C GLU A 243 21.65 -19.96 16.15
N LYS A 244 21.54 -20.37 17.42
CA LYS A 244 20.37 -20.09 18.25
C LYS A 244 20.08 -18.59 18.38
N ALA A 245 21.11 -17.76 18.53
CA ALA A 245 20.93 -16.33 18.67
C ALA A 245 20.55 -15.67 17.33
N ILE A 246 21.09 -16.17 16.21
CA ILE A 246 20.74 -15.75 14.86
C ILE A 246 19.25 -16.07 14.59
N VAL A 247 18.83 -17.31 14.85
CA VAL A 247 17.43 -17.73 14.69
C VAL A 247 16.49 -16.87 15.54
N ASN A 248 16.85 -16.56 16.78
CA ASN A 248 16.04 -15.68 17.63
C ASN A 248 15.89 -14.27 17.06
N ALA A 249 16.96 -13.70 16.47
CA ALA A 249 16.89 -12.40 15.80
C ALA A 249 15.96 -12.45 14.57
N LEU A 250 16.07 -13.50 13.75
CA LEU A 250 15.21 -13.72 12.59
C LEU A 250 13.74 -13.86 13.00
N LEU A 251 13.45 -14.72 13.98
CA LEU A 251 12.09 -14.95 14.50
C LEU A 251 11.49 -13.68 15.07
N PHE A 252 12.26 -12.87 15.80
CA PHE A 252 11.81 -11.58 16.31
C PHE A 252 11.30 -10.69 15.16
N LYS A 253 12.07 -10.56 14.08
CA LYS A 253 11.71 -9.70 12.96
C LYS A 253 10.55 -10.26 12.15
N PHE A 254 10.54 -11.57 11.91
CA PHE A 254 9.46 -12.26 11.22
C PHE A 254 8.13 -12.11 11.95
N ASN A 255 8.12 -12.36 13.28
CA ASN A 255 6.92 -12.24 14.10
C ASN A 255 6.39 -10.80 14.15
N HIS A 256 7.28 -9.79 14.23
CA HIS A 256 6.86 -8.40 14.11
C HIS A 256 6.21 -8.12 12.75
N ALA A 257 6.78 -8.61 11.66
CA ALA A 257 6.23 -8.40 10.33
C ALA A 257 4.82 -9.01 10.19
N ARG A 258 4.62 -10.23 10.70
CA ARG A 258 3.32 -10.90 10.76
C ARG A 258 2.31 -10.14 11.63
N SER A 259 2.71 -9.71 12.82
CA SER A 259 1.83 -8.94 13.73
C SER A 259 1.26 -7.67 13.08
N ASN A 260 2.09 -6.93 12.33
CA ASN A 260 1.62 -5.74 11.59
C ASN A 260 0.58 -6.07 10.52
N VAL A 261 0.70 -7.24 9.89
CA VAL A 261 -0.25 -7.73 8.88
C VAL A 261 -1.56 -8.09 9.56
N ASP A 262 -1.51 -8.84 10.66
CA ASP A 262 -2.68 -9.21 11.45
C ASP A 262 -3.40 -7.98 12.02
N GLU A 263 -2.66 -6.96 12.46
CA GLU A 263 -3.21 -5.68 12.89
C GLU A 263 -3.90 -4.95 11.73
N TYR A 264 -3.26 -4.85 10.57
CA TYR A 264 -3.87 -4.19 9.40
C TYR A 264 -5.14 -4.91 8.93
N LEU A 265 -5.15 -6.24 8.92
CA LEU A 265 -6.33 -7.03 8.53
C LEU A 265 -7.49 -6.87 9.52
N ARG A 266 -7.20 -6.63 10.81
CA ARG A 266 -8.23 -6.43 11.85
C ARG A 266 -8.87 -5.04 11.77
N SER A 267 -8.09 -3.98 11.63
CA SER A 267 -8.62 -2.61 11.74
C SER A 267 -8.08 -1.63 10.70
N GLY A 268 -7.01 -1.95 9.97
CA GLY A 268 -6.32 -1.02 9.08
C GLY A 268 -7.21 -0.41 8.00
N LEU A 269 -7.98 -1.21 7.26
CA LEU A 269 -8.90 -0.63 6.26
C LEU A 269 -10.05 0.15 6.93
N ARG A 270 -10.55 -0.33 8.07
CA ARG A 270 -11.65 0.30 8.81
C ARG A 270 -11.26 1.68 9.31
N GLU A 271 -10.11 1.82 9.97
CA GLU A 271 -9.59 3.09 10.50
C GLU A 271 -9.36 4.15 9.41
N THR A 272 -9.17 3.71 8.17
CA THR A 272 -8.70 4.56 7.09
C THR A 272 -9.79 4.93 6.10
N MET A 273 -10.86 4.13 6.04
CA MET A 273 -11.99 4.34 5.13
C MET A 273 -13.35 4.45 5.82
N TYR A 274 -13.56 3.80 6.96
CA TYR A 274 -14.90 3.60 7.55
C TYR A 274 -15.13 4.34 8.87
N THR A 275 -14.11 5.06 9.36
CA THR A 275 -14.14 5.84 10.61
C THR A 275 -13.72 7.28 10.37
#